data_AF-A0A2N9GCT4-F1
#
_entry.id   AF-A0A2N9GCT4-F1
#
_cell.length_a   1.000
_cell.length_b   1.000
_cell.length_c   1.000
_cell.angle_alpha   90.00
_cell.angle_beta   90.00
_cell.angle_gamma   90.00
#
_symmetry.space_group_name_H-M   'P 1'
#
loop_
_entity.id
_entity.type
_entity.pdbx_description
1 polymer ?
#
loop_
_entity_poly.entity_id
_entity_poly.type
_entity_poly.pdbx_seq_one_letter_code
_entity_poly.pdbx_strand_id
1 'polypeptide(L)'
;MVEAGVPKAMLIFIVTCFKQGQIDGLEEAFGVLNFIKIPSAETKQFLVENVHIIESLTWVLCCEMKNHVTVKSHTMLVLKTIIEATNSSVLERLKPEFFNGIVRVLRSGITQQGIKAALHVLLEACPWGRNKILMVEAGTVFELIELELGFPENSTTELILGILFHLCSCPDGRAQFISHRGSIAVVSTRILRVSATADDRAVLILSMICKFSGTYMVLQEMLKVGAVSKLCSLLQVDCAKYLKDKAREILRLHFEEWKDSPCFGGSQGI
;
A
#
# COMPACT_ATOMS: atom_id res chain seq x y z
N MET A 1 31.58 -11.97 15.36
CA MET A 1 31.31 -13.12 14.49
C MET A 1 29.81 -13.20 14.33
N VAL A 2 29.28 -12.92 13.14
CA VAL A 2 27.85 -13.21 12.86
C VAL A 2 27.74 -14.73 12.87
N GLU A 3 26.90 -15.28 13.75
CA GLU A 3 26.68 -16.72 13.87
C GLU A 3 26.08 -17.24 12.57
N ALA A 4 26.95 -17.71 11.66
CA ALA A 4 26.55 -18.25 10.37
C ALA A 4 25.49 -19.35 10.58
N GLY A 5 24.35 -19.20 9.93
CA GLY A 5 23.29 -20.20 9.94
C GLY A 5 22.17 -20.01 10.97
N VAL A 6 22.27 -19.09 11.93
CA VAL A 6 21.16 -18.83 12.89
C VAL A 6 19.88 -18.36 12.18
N PRO A 7 19.92 -17.37 11.26
CA PRO A 7 18.72 -16.98 10.51
C PRO A 7 18.10 -18.14 9.74
N LYS A 8 18.92 -18.96 9.09
CA LYS A 8 18.47 -20.16 8.36
C LYS A 8 17.79 -21.15 9.29
N ALA A 9 18.37 -21.43 10.46
CA ALA A 9 17.80 -22.34 11.45
C ALA A 9 16.43 -21.84 11.96
N MET A 10 16.29 -20.54 12.22
CA MET A 10 15.01 -19.94 12.64
C MET A 10 13.95 -20.03 11.54
N LEU A 11 14.32 -19.81 10.26
CA LEU A 11 13.38 -19.97 9.14
C LEU A 11 12.94 -21.43 8.97
N ILE A 12 13.85 -22.40 9.12
CA ILE A 12 13.51 -23.84 9.11
C ILE A 12 12.55 -24.17 10.26
N PHE A 13 12.81 -23.63 11.45
CA PHE A 13 11.95 -23.81 12.61
C PHE A 13 10.54 -23.28 12.35
N ILE A 14 10.38 -22.07 11.81
CA ILE A 14 9.07 -21.50 11.44
C ILE A 14 8.32 -22.39 10.44
N VAL A 15 9.01 -22.91 9.42
CA VAL A 15 8.40 -23.85 8.45
C VAL A 15 7.99 -25.16 9.12
N THR A 16 8.74 -25.62 10.12
CA THR A 16 8.43 -26.84 10.89
C THR A 16 7.19 -26.62 11.75
N CYS A 17 7.12 -25.49 12.47
CA CYS A 17 5.95 -25.05 13.22
C CYS A 17 4.70 -25.00 12.34
N PHE A 18 4.80 -24.44 11.14
CA PHE A 18 3.69 -24.41 10.16
C PHE A 18 3.21 -25.83 9.80
N LYS A 19 4.14 -26.74 9.47
CA LYS A 19 3.80 -28.13 9.13
C LYS A 19 3.17 -28.90 10.28
N GLN A 20 3.52 -28.55 11.52
CA GLN A 20 3.03 -29.21 12.73
C GLN A 20 1.82 -28.50 13.35
N GLY A 21 1.45 -27.32 12.88
CA GLY A 21 0.39 -26.49 13.46
C GLY A 21 0.72 -25.99 14.87
N GLN A 22 2.00 -25.87 15.23
CA GLN A 22 2.46 -25.48 16.57
C GLN A 22 2.92 -24.03 16.60
N ILE A 23 2.45 -23.26 17.58
CA ILE A 23 2.81 -21.85 17.74
C ILE A 23 3.90 -21.61 18.79
N ASP A 24 4.27 -22.65 19.55
CA ASP A 24 5.27 -22.57 20.61
C ASP A 24 6.64 -22.23 20.02
N GLY A 25 7.36 -21.28 20.63
CA GLY A 25 8.68 -20.84 20.19
C GLY A 25 8.68 -19.85 19.01
N LEU A 26 7.53 -19.57 18.38
CA LEU A 26 7.47 -18.64 17.25
C LEU A 26 7.85 -17.23 17.66
N GLU A 27 7.41 -16.77 18.83
CA GLU A 27 7.73 -15.44 19.32
C GLU A 27 9.24 -15.25 19.48
N GLU A 28 9.91 -16.22 20.09
CA GLU A 28 11.36 -16.23 20.26
C GLU A 28 12.07 -16.29 18.92
N ALA A 29 11.60 -17.14 17.99
CA ALA A 29 12.20 -17.24 16.65
C ALA A 29 12.11 -15.92 15.88
N PHE A 30 10.95 -15.25 15.89
CA PHE A 30 10.79 -13.94 15.29
C PHE A 30 11.57 -12.84 16.03
N GLY A 31 11.71 -12.95 17.36
CA GLY A 31 12.59 -12.09 18.15
C GLY A 31 14.03 -12.18 17.67
N VAL A 32 14.56 -13.40 17.54
CA VAL A 32 15.93 -13.65 17.02
C VAL A 32 16.10 -13.11 15.60
N LEU A 33 15.16 -13.36 14.70
CA LEU A 33 15.20 -12.85 13.32
C LEU A 33 15.09 -11.32 13.23
N ASN A 34 14.48 -10.67 14.21
CA ASN A 34 14.45 -9.21 14.27
C ASN A 34 15.78 -8.62 14.76
N PHE A 35 16.50 -9.31 15.66
CA PHE A 35 17.83 -8.89 16.12
C PHE A 35 18.95 -9.21 15.13
N ILE A 36 18.83 -10.33 14.41
CA ILE A 36 19.87 -10.81 13.48
C ILE A 36 19.39 -10.61 12.04
N LYS A 37 20.03 -9.67 11.33
CA LYS A 37 19.73 -9.42 9.92
C LYS A 37 19.96 -10.69 9.09
N ILE A 38 18.95 -11.09 8.33
CA ILE A 38 19.04 -12.19 7.38
C ILE A 38 19.89 -11.73 6.17
N PRO A 39 21.05 -12.34 5.90
CA PRO A 39 21.87 -11.98 4.74
C PRO A 39 21.15 -12.29 3.43
N SER A 40 21.18 -11.38 2.45
CA SER A 40 20.44 -11.53 1.19
C SER A 40 20.82 -12.78 0.40
N ALA A 41 22.09 -13.19 0.44
CA ALA A 41 22.57 -14.43 -0.17
C ALA A 41 21.95 -15.67 0.48
N GLU A 42 21.87 -15.70 1.81
CA GLU A 42 21.24 -16.80 2.56
C GLU A 42 19.73 -16.84 2.28
N THR A 43 19.06 -15.67 2.22
CA THR A 43 17.63 -15.59 1.90
C THR A 43 17.33 -16.21 0.54
N LYS A 44 18.10 -15.86 -0.49
CA LYS A 44 17.91 -16.39 -1.85
C LYS A 44 18.11 -17.89 -1.91
N GLN A 45 19.17 -18.39 -1.27
CA GLN A 45 19.42 -19.83 -1.20
C GLN A 45 18.28 -20.55 -0.46
N PHE A 46 17.84 -20.01 0.66
CA PHE A 46 16.76 -20.59 1.45
C PHE A 46 15.44 -20.66 0.67
N LEU A 47 15.13 -19.63 -0.12
CA LEU A 47 13.94 -19.59 -0.97
C LEU A 47 13.94 -20.66 -2.07
N VAL A 48 15.10 -20.98 -2.62
CA VAL A 48 15.25 -22.09 -3.58
C VAL A 48 15.01 -23.42 -2.89
N GLU A 49 15.47 -23.58 -1.65
CA GLU A 49 15.34 -24.82 -0.87
C GLU A 49 13.94 -25.01 -0.25
N ASN A 50 13.19 -23.93 0.01
CA ASN A 50 11.96 -23.96 0.81
C ASN A 50 10.79 -23.20 0.16
N VAL A 51 9.94 -23.92 -0.55
CA VAL A 51 8.75 -23.35 -1.21
C VAL A 51 7.64 -22.92 -0.24
N HIS A 52 7.67 -23.40 1.00
CA HIS A 52 6.60 -23.17 2.00
C HIS A 52 6.81 -21.93 2.88
N ILE A 53 7.92 -21.21 2.75
CA ILE A 53 8.23 -20.12 3.69
C ILE A 53 7.18 -18.99 3.65
N ILE A 54 6.73 -18.59 2.47
CA ILE A 54 5.70 -17.55 2.34
C ILE A 54 4.37 -18.04 2.95
N GLU A 55 4.00 -19.30 2.71
CA GLU A 55 2.80 -19.91 3.31
C GLU A 55 2.90 -19.97 4.83
N SER A 56 4.07 -20.32 5.35
CA SER A 56 4.35 -20.39 6.78
C SER A 56 4.24 -19.01 7.43
N LEU A 57 4.86 -17.98 6.84
CA LEU A 57 4.75 -16.60 7.31
C LEU A 57 3.30 -16.10 7.23
N THR A 58 2.57 -16.42 6.16
CA THR A 58 1.15 -16.09 6.00
C THR A 58 0.31 -16.73 7.11
N TRP A 59 0.57 -18.00 7.43
CA TRP A 59 -0.10 -18.71 8.50
C TRP A 59 0.15 -18.07 9.87
N VAL A 60 1.37 -17.61 10.14
CA VAL A 60 1.67 -16.89 11.40
C VAL A 60 0.80 -15.62 11.54
N LEU A 61 0.53 -14.90 10.45
CA LEU A 61 -0.37 -13.74 10.49
C LEU A 61 -1.83 -14.10 10.86
N CYS A 62 -2.20 -15.36 10.74
CA CYS A 62 -3.48 -15.94 11.14
C CYS A 62 -3.50 -16.51 12.55
N CYS A 63 -2.35 -16.68 13.19
CA CYS A 63 -2.29 -17.23 14.53
C CYS A 63 -2.72 -16.20 15.58
N GLU A 64 -3.49 -16.66 16.56
CA GLU A 64 -3.82 -15.88 17.75
C GLU A 64 -2.77 -16.15 18.82
N MET A 65 -2.04 -15.10 19.21
CA MET A 65 -0.94 -15.16 20.17
C MET A 65 -1.07 -14.01 21.17
N LYS A 66 -0.63 -14.22 22.43
CA LYS A 66 -0.68 -13.18 23.46
C LYS A 66 0.02 -11.89 23.01
N ASN A 67 1.21 -12.03 22.41
CA ASN A 67 2.02 -10.92 21.92
C ASN A 67 1.82 -10.66 20.40
N HIS A 68 0.57 -10.71 19.93
CA HIS A 68 0.25 -10.66 18.50
C HIS A 68 0.84 -9.44 17.78
N VAL A 69 0.87 -8.25 18.40
CA VAL A 69 1.42 -7.03 17.78
C VAL A 69 2.89 -7.24 17.44
N THR A 70 3.69 -7.68 18.41
CA THR A 70 5.14 -7.90 18.25
C THR A 70 5.43 -8.99 17.22
N VAL A 71 4.77 -10.14 17.36
CA VAL A 71 4.99 -11.27 16.44
C VAL A 71 4.60 -10.89 15.02
N LYS A 72 3.40 -10.34 14.80
CA LYS A 72 2.93 -9.95 13.46
C LYS A 72 3.81 -8.85 12.85
N SER A 73 4.27 -7.88 13.66
CA SER A 73 5.25 -6.88 13.21
C SER A 73 6.56 -7.52 12.74
N HIS A 74 7.15 -8.42 13.53
CA HIS A 74 8.39 -9.10 13.14
C HIS A 74 8.18 -10.02 11.94
N THR A 75 7.04 -10.70 11.85
CA THR A 75 6.65 -11.49 10.68
C THR A 75 6.59 -10.63 9.41
N MET A 76 6.04 -9.41 9.48
CA MET A 76 6.06 -8.46 8.36
C MET A 76 7.47 -8.06 7.92
N LEU A 77 8.41 -7.88 8.86
CA LEU A 77 9.80 -7.56 8.55
C LEU A 77 10.54 -8.71 7.85
N VAL A 78 10.33 -9.93 8.34
CA VAL A 78 10.86 -11.13 7.71
C VAL A 78 10.24 -11.29 6.32
N LEU A 79 8.92 -11.12 6.20
CA LEU A 79 8.22 -11.24 4.93
C LEU A 79 8.69 -10.21 3.90
N LYS A 80 8.92 -8.96 4.30
CA LYS A 80 9.54 -7.93 3.45
C LYS A 80 10.89 -8.39 2.91
N THR A 81 11.74 -8.90 3.79
CA THR A 81 13.09 -9.40 3.42
C THR A 81 13.00 -10.58 2.45
N ILE A 82 12.05 -11.49 2.66
CA ILE A 82 11.78 -12.61 1.76
C ILE A 82 11.33 -12.10 0.39
N ILE A 83 10.34 -11.21 0.35
CA ILE A 83 9.75 -10.70 -0.89
C ILE A 83 10.78 -9.91 -1.71
N GLU A 84 11.61 -9.08 -1.08
CA GLU A 84 12.71 -8.35 -1.75
C GLU A 84 13.78 -9.27 -2.36
N ALA A 85 13.96 -10.47 -1.80
CA ALA A 85 14.90 -11.47 -2.31
C ALA A 85 14.29 -12.43 -3.35
N THR A 86 12.97 -12.39 -3.52
CA THR A 86 12.19 -13.31 -4.33
C THR A 86 12.18 -12.90 -5.81
N ASN A 87 12.01 -13.88 -6.72
CA ASN A 87 11.86 -13.60 -8.15
C ASN A 87 10.40 -13.41 -8.56
N SER A 88 10.16 -12.86 -9.76
CA SER A 88 8.81 -12.59 -10.26
C SER A 88 7.89 -13.80 -10.29
N SER A 89 8.43 -15.01 -10.55
CA SER A 89 7.63 -16.23 -10.65
C SER A 89 6.91 -16.61 -9.36
N VAL A 90 7.47 -16.25 -8.20
CA VAL A 90 6.84 -16.51 -6.90
C VAL A 90 5.79 -15.45 -6.60
N LEU A 91 6.07 -14.18 -6.95
CA LEU A 91 5.13 -13.06 -6.78
C LEU A 91 3.85 -13.25 -7.61
N GLU A 92 3.95 -13.91 -8.76
CA GLU A 92 2.80 -14.31 -9.59
C GLU A 92 1.89 -15.36 -8.94
N ARG A 93 2.44 -16.13 -8.00
CA ARG A 93 1.78 -17.30 -7.36
C ARG A 93 1.31 -17.03 -5.93
N LEU A 94 1.32 -15.78 -5.47
CA LEU A 94 0.79 -15.41 -4.15
C LEU A 94 -0.69 -15.80 -4.02
N LYS A 95 -1.08 -16.34 -2.87
CA LYS A 95 -2.43 -16.84 -2.63
C LYS A 95 -3.33 -15.76 -2.01
N PRO A 96 -4.67 -15.85 -2.11
CA PRO A 96 -5.56 -14.85 -1.50
C PRO A 96 -5.36 -14.67 0.01
N GLU A 97 -5.04 -15.75 0.73
CA GLU A 97 -4.78 -15.75 2.17
C GLU A 97 -3.61 -14.83 2.56
N PHE A 98 -2.65 -14.65 1.65
CA PHE A 98 -1.53 -13.74 1.82
C PHE A 98 -2.01 -12.30 2.01
N PHE A 99 -2.82 -11.81 1.07
CA PHE A 99 -3.34 -10.44 1.09
C PHE A 99 -4.35 -10.25 2.22
N ASN A 100 -5.24 -11.22 2.43
CA ASN A 100 -6.19 -11.22 3.55
C ASN A 100 -5.48 -11.15 4.91
N GLY A 101 -4.39 -11.91 5.07
CA GLY A 101 -3.56 -11.90 6.27
C GLY A 101 -2.94 -10.53 6.53
N ILE A 102 -2.33 -9.92 5.51
CA ILE A 102 -1.73 -8.58 5.61
C ILE A 102 -2.77 -7.52 5.97
N VAL A 103 -3.91 -7.49 5.27
CA VAL A 103 -4.98 -6.50 5.54
C VAL A 103 -5.53 -6.67 6.96
N ARG A 104 -5.76 -7.90 7.42
CA ARG A 104 -6.22 -8.16 8.78
C ARG A 104 -5.22 -7.66 9.82
N VAL A 105 -3.92 -7.88 9.58
CA VAL A 105 -2.85 -7.45 10.49
C VAL A 105 -2.77 -5.92 10.56
N LEU A 106 -2.84 -5.23 9.42
CA LEU A 106 -2.89 -3.77 9.36
C LEU A 106 -4.06 -3.22 10.16
N ARG A 107 -5.25 -3.83 10.00
CA ARG A 107 -6.47 -3.46 10.72
C ARG A 107 -6.40 -3.72 12.22
N SER A 108 -5.82 -4.84 12.64
CA SER A 108 -5.66 -5.17 14.06
C SER A 108 -4.62 -4.30 14.77
N GLY A 109 -3.81 -3.57 14.00
CA GLY A 109 -2.72 -2.75 14.52
C GLY A 109 -1.42 -3.54 14.65
N ILE A 110 -0.35 -2.92 14.15
CA ILE A 110 1.05 -3.37 14.31
C ILE A 110 1.95 -2.14 14.52
N THR A 111 3.22 -2.37 14.84
CA THR A 111 4.21 -1.28 14.95
C THR A 111 4.37 -0.53 13.63
N GLN A 112 4.79 0.74 13.68
CA GLN A 112 5.03 1.56 12.48
C GLN A 112 6.03 0.91 11.50
N GLN A 113 7.06 0.26 12.03
CA GLN A 113 8.02 -0.50 11.21
C GLN A 113 7.34 -1.68 10.50
N GLY A 114 6.41 -2.36 11.19
CA GLY A 114 5.59 -3.42 10.61
C GLY A 114 4.65 -2.91 9.53
N ILE A 115 3.99 -1.76 9.73
CA ILE A 115 3.13 -1.12 8.71
C ILE A 115 3.95 -0.82 7.46
N LYS A 116 5.10 -0.16 7.62
CA LYS A 116 5.98 0.17 6.50
C LYS A 116 6.45 -1.08 5.76
N ALA A 117 6.77 -2.16 6.49
CA ALA A 117 7.15 -3.42 5.90
C ALA A 117 6.01 -4.08 5.11
N ALA A 118 4.79 -4.09 5.66
CA ALA A 118 3.60 -4.55 4.96
C ALA A 118 3.35 -3.76 3.68
N LEU A 119 3.46 -2.44 3.71
CA LEU A 119 3.28 -1.59 2.53
C LEU A 119 4.34 -1.85 1.45
N HIS A 120 5.60 -2.06 1.84
CA HIS A 120 6.62 -2.50 0.88
C HIS A 120 6.27 -3.85 0.24
N VAL A 121 5.84 -4.83 1.03
CA VAL A 121 5.40 -6.15 0.52
C VAL A 121 4.24 -6.00 -0.47
N LEU A 122 3.24 -5.17 -0.15
CA LEU A 122 2.10 -4.92 -1.03
C LEU A 122 2.52 -4.20 -2.31
N LEU A 123 3.40 -3.20 -2.22
CA LEU A 123 3.89 -2.46 -3.39
C LEU A 123 4.71 -3.36 -4.32
N GLU A 124 5.58 -4.20 -3.76
CA GLU A 124 6.32 -5.25 -4.47
C GLU A 124 5.44 -6.42 -4.94
N ALA A 125 4.12 -6.41 -4.67
CA ALA A 125 3.16 -7.37 -5.19
C ALA A 125 2.11 -6.73 -6.14
N CYS A 126 2.09 -5.40 -6.27
CA CYS A 126 1.11 -4.65 -7.07
C CYS A 126 1.28 -4.72 -8.59
N PRO A 127 2.49 -4.76 -9.17
CA PRO A 127 2.68 -4.81 -10.63
C PRO A 127 1.93 -5.94 -11.36
N TRP A 128 1.63 -7.06 -10.69
CA TRP A 128 0.98 -8.22 -11.29
C TRP A 128 -0.54 -8.08 -11.28
N GLY A 129 -1.15 -8.20 -12.47
CA GLY A 129 -2.60 -8.04 -12.66
C GLY A 129 -3.45 -8.91 -11.71
N ARG A 130 -3.07 -10.18 -11.54
CA ARG A 130 -3.74 -11.11 -10.62
C ARG A 130 -3.68 -10.64 -9.18
N ASN A 131 -2.54 -10.15 -8.72
CA ASN A 131 -2.38 -9.68 -7.33
C ASN A 131 -3.22 -8.44 -7.05
N LYS A 132 -3.36 -7.52 -8.01
CA LYS A 132 -4.24 -6.36 -7.86
C LYS A 132 -5.69 -6.78 -7.58
N ILE A 133 -6.20 -7.77 -8.30
CA ILE A 133 -7.55 -8.30 -8.09
C ILE A 133 -7.68 -8.85 -6.67
N LEU A 134 -6.75 -9.72 -6.26
CA LEU A 134 -6.76 -10.32 -4.92
C LEU A 134 -6.64 -9.27 -3.81
N MET A 135 -5.84 -8.22 -4.01
CA MET A 135 -5.70 -7.11 -3.05
C MET A 135 -7.01 -6.33 -2.91
N VAL A 136 -7.70 -6.05 -4.02
CA VAL A 136 -9.01 -5.37 -3.98
C VAL A 136 -10.05 -6.25 -3.30
N GLU A 137 -10.11 -7.55 -3.61
CA GLU A 137 -10.98 -8.52 -2.94
C GLU A 137 -10.72 -8.60 -1.43
N ALA A 138 -9.46 -8.51 -1.01
CA ALA A 138 -9.06 -8.47 0.40
C ALA A 138 -9.45 -7.15 1.12
N GLY A 139 -9.96 -6.15 0.41
CA GLY A 139 -10.30 -4.84 0.98
C GLY A 139 -9.11 -3.89 1.15
N THR A 140 -8.01 -4.12 0.41
CA THR A 140 -6.77 -3.35 0.58
C THR A 140 -6.97 -1.85 0.32
N VAL A 141 -7.79 -1.44 -0.66
CA VAL A 141 -8.01 -0.02 -0.95
C VAL A 141 -8.61 0.69 0.26
N PHE A 142 -9.62 0.08 0.89
CA PHE A 142 -10.28 0.63 2.07
C PHE A 142 -9.29 0.78 3.23
N GLU A 143 -8.52 -0.27 3.51
CA GLU A 143 -7.54 -0.27 4.59
C GLU A 143 -6.45 0.80 4.40
N LEU A 144 -5.98 0.99 3.16
CA LEU A 144 -4.98 2.02 2.85
C LEU A 144 -5.52 3.44 3.08
N ILE A 145 -6.81 3.68 2.81
CA ILE A 145 -7.44 4.97 3.06
C ILE A 145 -7.58 5.21 4.58
N GLU A 146 -7.96 4.19 5.35
CA GLU A 146 -8.05 4.29 6.81
C GLU A 146 -6.67 4.54 7.45
N LEU A 147 -5.62 3.86 6.96
CA LEU A 147 -4.24 4.14 7.39
C LEU A 147 -3.84 5.60 7.09
N GLU A 148 -4.23 6.12 5.93
CA GLU A 148 -3.92 7.50 5.52
C GLU A 148 -4.67 8.54 6.37
N LEU A 149 -5.90 8.24 6.79
CA LEU A 149 -6.67 9.04 7.75
C LEU A 149 -6.01 9.11 9.12
N GLY A 150 -5.15 8.12 9.46
CA GLY A 150 -4.31 8.13 10.65
C GLY A 150 -3.12 9.10 10.60
N PHE A 151 -2.97 9.89 9.53
CA PHE A 151 -1.88 10.86 9.32
C PHE A 151 -0.47 10.24 9.49
N PRO A 152 -0.10 9.26 8.64
CA PRO A 152 1.18 8.60 8.74
C PRO A 152 2.34 9.52 8.31
N GLU A 153 3.57 9.08 8.53
CA GLU A 153 4.76 9.76 8.02
C GLU A 153 4.74 9.89 6.49
N ASN A 154 5.42 10.93 5.97
CA ASN A 154 5.50 11.18 4.52
C ASN A 154 5.98 9.95 3.73
N SER A 155 6.99 9.23 4.25
CA SER A 155 7.51 8.03 3.57
C SER A 155 6.48 6.89 3.49
N THR A 156 5.60 6.78 4.48
CA THR A 156 4.50 5.81 4.51
C THR A 156 3.39 6.25 3.57
N THR A 157 3.08 7.56 3.54
CA THR A 157 2.10 8.14 2.59
C THR A 157 2.50 7.87 1.14
N GLU A 158 3.78 7.99 0.80
CA GLU A 158 4.28 7.68 -0.56
C GLU A 158 4.01 6.21 -0.96
N LEU A 159 4.23 5.26 -0.04
CA LEU A 159 3.94 3.85 -0.29
C LEU A 159 2.43 3.62 -0.46
N ILE A 160 1.61 4.22 0.39
CA ILE A 160 0.14 4.15 0.32
C ILE A 160 -0.36 4.65 -1.03
N LEU A 161 0.05 5.85 -1.43
CA LEU A 161 -0.35 6.44 -2.71
C LEU A 161 0.18 5.62 -3.91
N GLY A 162 1.38 5.04 -3.80
CA GLY A 162 1.92 4.13 -4.80
C GLY A 162 1.03 2.90 -5.01
N ILE A 163 0.60 2.25 -3.92
CA ILE A 163 -0.29 1.09 -3.98
C ILE A 163 -1.68 1.50 -4.50
N LEU A 164 -2.28 2.57 -3.97
CA LEU A 164 -3.57 3.08 -4.42
C LEU A 164 -3.57 3.42 -5.90
N PHE A 165 -2.48 3.98 -6.43
CA PHE A 165 -2.32 4.22 -7.87
C PHE A 165 -2.41 2.91 -8.67
N HIS A 166 -1.70 1.86 -8.25
CA HIS A 166 -1.79 0.56 -8.91
C HIS A 166 -3.19 -0.04 -8.83
N LEU A 167 -3.85 0.01 -7.67
CA LEU A 167 -5.18 -0.57 -7.49
C LEU A 167 -6.25 0.22 -8.26
N CYS A 168 -6.18 1.55 -8.32
CA CYS A 168 -7.11 2.38 -9.11
C CYS A 168 -6.95 2.21 -10.64
N SER A 169 -5.91 1.51 -11.11
CA SER A 169 -5.77 1.15 -12.53
C SER A 169 -6.83 0.15 -13.01
N CYS A 170 -7.46 -0.62 -12.13
CA CYS A 170 -8.56 -1.53 -12.48
C CYS A 170 -9.95 -0.99 -12.05
N PRO A 171 -11.04 -1.43 -12.72
CA PRO A 171 -12.39 -0.99 -12.39
C PRO A 171 -12.79 -1.25 -10.93
N ASP A 172 -12.53 -2.45 -10.42
CA ASP A 172 -12.92 -2.85 -9.06
C ASP A 172 -12.18 -2.03 -8.00
N GLY A 173 -10.90 -1.73 -8.23
CA GLY A 173 -10.13 -0.87 -7.34
C GLY A 173 -10.67 0.56 -7.29
N ARG A 174 -11.11 1.11 -8.43
CA ARG A 174 -11.79 2.43 -8.44
C ARG A 174 -13.14 2.37 -7.75
N ALA A 175 -13.93 1.32 -7.95
CA ALA A 175 -15.21 1.14 -7.30
C ALA A 175 -15.07 1.07 -5.76
N GLN A 176 -14.06 0.35 -5.28
CA GLN A 176 -13.74 0.29 -3.85
C GLN A 176 -13.16 1.62 -3.32
N PHE A 177 -12.40 2.35 -4.13
CA PHE A 177 -11.90 3.67 -3.76
C PHE A 177 -13.05 4.67 -3.54
N ILE A 178 -13.98 4.78 -4.49
CA ILE A 178 -15.11 5.73 -4.40
C ILE A 178 -16.17 5.32 -3.37
N SER A 179 -16.22 4.05 -2.94
CA SER A 179 -17.15 3.62 -1.89
C SER A 179 -16.71 4.08 -0.50
N HIS A 180 -15.43 4.43 -0.32
CA HIS A 180 -14.91 4.98 0.91
C HIS A 180 -15.06 6.51 0.95
N ARG A 181 -15.85 7.03 1.90
CA ARG A 181 -16.22 8.47 2.00
C ARG A 181 -15.05 9.46 2.18
N GLY A 182 -13.91 8.96 2.66
CA GLY A 182 -12.68 9.75 2.84
C GLY A 182 -11.70 9.72 1.66
N SER A 183 -11.94 8.92 0.62
CA SER A 183 -10.91 8.56 -0.37
C SER A 183 -10.38 9.75 -1.18
N ILE A 184 -11.28 10.60 -1.68
CA ILE A 184 -10.92 11.79 -2.44
C ILE A 184 -10.23 12.81 -1.53
N ALA A 185 -10.73 12.98 -0.30
CA ALA A 185 -10.14 13.88 0.69
C ALA A 185 -8.70 13.47 1.02
N VAL A 186 -8.44 12.20 1.34
CA VAL A 186 -7.08 11.77 1.69
C VAL A 186 -6.11 11.96 0.53
N VAL A 187 -6.49 11.60 -0.70
CA VAL A 187 -5.59 11.74 -1.85
C VAL A 187 -5.33 13.22 -2.19
N SER A 188 -6.38 14.03 -2.25
CA SER A 188 -6.25 15.45 -2.63
C SER A 188 -5.51 16.29 -1.60
N THR A 189 -5.68 16.00 -0.30
CA THR A 189 -5.03 16.77 0.77
C THR A 189 -3.51 16.55 0.83
N ARG A 190 -2.98 15.49 0.23
CA ARG A 190 -1.53 15.23 0.14
C ARG A 190 -0.82 15.95 -0.99
N ILE A 191 -1.57 16.44 -1.98
CA ILE A 191 -1.03 17.25 -3.08
C ILE A 191 -0.35 18.51 -2.51
N LEU A 192 0.91 18.71 -2.90
CA LEU A 192 1.84 19.76 -2.48
C LEU A 192 2.24 19.72 -1.00
N ARG A 193 2.05 18.58 -0.31
CA ARG A 193 2.34 18.47 1.14
C ARG A 193 3.34 17.38 1.52
N VAL A 194 3.57 16.41 0.64
CA VAL A 194 4.36 15.22 0.97
C VAL A 194 5.66 15.19 0.17
N SER A 195 5.57 14.96 -1.14
CA SER A 195 6.71 14.93 -2.06
C SER A 195 6.25 14.99 -3.52
N ALA A 196 7.17 15.24 -4.44
CA ALA A 196 6.87 15.21 -5.88
C ALA A 196 6.34 13.84 -6.36
N THR A 197 6.82 12.74 -5.77
CA THR A 197 6.33 11.38 -6.07
C THR A 197 4.89 11.20 -5.58
N ALA A 198 4.58 11.69 -4.38
CA ALA A 198 3.22 11.66 -3.86
C ALA A 198 2.27 12.52 -4.72
N ASP A 199 2.72 13.69 -5.16
CA ASP A 199 1.95 14.57 -6.07
C ASP A 199 1.64 13.86 -7.39
N ASP A 200 2.64 13.20 -7.99
CA ASP A 200 2.44 12.39 -9.19
C ASP A 200 1.36 11.33 -8.99
N ARG A 201 1.50 10.50 -7.95
CA ARG A 201 0.57 9.42 -7.67
C ARG A 201 -0.84 9.94 -7.37
N ALA A 202 -0.96 10.99 -6.57
CA ALA A 202 -2.25 11.57 -6.22
C ALA A 202 -2.99 12.12 -7.44
N VAL A 203 -2.31 12.87 -8.31
CA VAL A 203 -2.94 13.42 -9.52
C VAL A 203 -3.31 12.33 -10.51
N LEU A 204 -2.49 11.28 -10.65
CA LEU A 204 -2.81 10.15 -11.52
C LEU A 204 -4.00 9.34 -11.00
N ILE A 205 -4.12 9.14 -9.69
CA ILE A 205 -5.32 8.55 -9.06
C ILE A 205 -6.55 9.40 -9.41
N LEU A 206 -6.50 10.71 -9.11
CA LEU A 206 -7.62 11.62 -9.40
C LEU A 206 -7.97 11.66 -10.90
N SER A 207 -6.98 11.58 -11.79
CA SER A 207 -7.19 11.50 -13.24
C SER A 207 -7.98 10.25 -13.63
N MET A 208 -7.62 9.08 -13.10
CA MET A 208 -8.34 7.83 -13.36
C MET A 208 -9.77 7.88 -12.81
N ILE A 209 -9.97 8.44 -11.61
CA ILE A 209 -11.30 8.61 -11.03
C ILE A 209 -12.15 9.56 -11.89
N CYS A 210 -11.63 10.74 -12.24
CA CYS A 210 -12.36 11.70 -13.07
C CYS A 210 -12.71 11.15 -14.45
N LYS A 211 -11.79 10.39 -15.06
CA LYS A 211 -11.96 9.88 -16.42
C LYS A 211 -12.91 8.70 -16.51
N PHE A 212 -12.87 7.78 -15.54
CA PHE A 212 -13.57 6.49 -15.63
C PHE A 212 -14.67 6.31 -14.58
N SER A 213 -14.76 7.20 -13.59
CA SER A 213 -15.68 7.09 -12.44
C SER A 213 -16.22 8.46 -11.99
N GLY A 214 -16.08 9.50 -12.83
CA GLY A 214 -16.48 10.88 -12.55
C GLY A 214 -17.99 11.10 -12.67
N THR A 215 -18.76 10.49 -11.76
CA THR A 215 -20.19 10.79 -11.63
C THR A 215 -20.40 12.16 -10.99
N TYR A 216 -21.58 12.76 -11.16
CA TYR A 216 -21.92 14.04 -10.51
C TYR A 216 -21.59 14.04 -9.00
N MET A 217 -21.93 12.97 -8.29
CA MET A 217 -21.65 12.85 -6.86
C MET A 217 -20.15 12.89 -6.53
N VAL A 218 -19.32 12.21 -7.33
CA VAL A 218 -17.86 12.23 -7.18
C VAL A 218 -17.30 13.63 -7.43
N LEU A 219 -17.79 14.32 -8.46
CA LEU A 219 -17.33 15.67 -8.81
C LEU A 219 -17.73 16.71 -7.76
N GLN A 220 -18.92 16.57 -7.15
CA GLN A 220 -19.36 17.41 -6.03
C GLN A 220 -18.53 17.15 -4.76
N GLU A 221 -18.18 15.89 -4.49
CA GLU A 221 -17.28 15.56 -3.39
C GLU A 221 -15.90 16.20 -3.59
N MET A 222 -15.34 16.12 -4.81
CA MET A 222 -14.07 16.78 -5.16
C MET A 222 -14.08 18.28 -4.90
N LEU A 223 -15.17 18.98 -5.22
CA LEU A 223 -15.34 20.39 -4.86
C LEU A 223 -15.35 20.58 -3.34
N LYS A 224 -16.19 19.81 -2.64
CA LYS A 224 -16.40 19.92 -1.20
C LYS A 224 -15.12 19.71 -0.39
N VAL A 225 -14.28 18.76 -0.79
CA VAL A 225 -13.02 18.45 -0.09
C VAL A 225 -11.84 19.30 -0.59
N GLY A 226 -12.08 20.22 -1.53
CA GLY A 226 -11.07 21.16 -2.03
C GLY A 226 -10.09 20.56 -3.04
N ALA A 227 -10.38 19.39 -3.63
CA ALA A 227 -9.52 18.74 -4.61
C ALA A 227 -9.31 19.62 -5.86
N VAL A 228 -10.36 20.30 -6.33
CA VAL A 228 -10.28 21.22 -7.47
C VAL A 228 -9.32 22.38 -7.18
N SER A 229 -9.41 22.98 -5.99
CA SER A 229 -8.49 24.04 -5.58
C SER A 229 -7.05 23.55 -5.53
N LYS A 230 -6.79 22.32 -5.07
CA LYS A 230 -5.47 21.72 -5.05
C LYS A 230 -4.88 21.52 -6.44
N LEU A 231 -5.70 21.06 -7.39
CA LEU A 231 -5.30 20.94 -8.80
C LEU A 231 -4.98 22.31 -9.42
N CYS A 232 -5.76 23.35 -9.11
CA CYS A 232 -5.45 24.71 -9.53
C CYS A 232 -4.12 25.21 -8.94
N SER A 233 -3.87 25.01 -7.64
CA SER A 233 -2.61 25.37 -6.99
C SER A 233 -1.41 24.66 -7.61
N LEU A 234 -1.55 23.38 -7.98
CA LEU A 234 -0.50 22.59 -8.64
C LEU A 234 -0.05 23.20 -9.98
N LEU A 235 -0.94 23.89 -10.70
CA LEU A 235 -0.58 24.57 -11.95
C LEU A 235 0.34 25.78 -11.73
N GLN A 236 0.23 26.42 -10.56
CA GLN A 236 0.92 27.67 -10.21
C GLN A 236 2.33 27.45 -9.64
N VAL A 237 2.59 26.29 -9.06
CA VAL A 237 3.92 25.96 -8.52
C VAL A 237 4.83 25.39 -9.59
N ASP A 238 6.15 25.39 -9.38
CA ASP A 238 7.07 24.67 -10.26
C ASP A 238 6.96 23.15 -10.02
N CYS A 239 6.58 22.40 -11.06
CA CYS A 239 6.45 20.95 -11.02
C CYS A 239 6.52 20.39 -12.45
N ALA A 240 6.65 19.07 -12.56
CA ALA A 240 6.84 18.40 -13.85
C ALA A 240 5.73 18.77 -14.86
N LYS A 241 6.13 19.14 -16.09
CA LYS A 241 5.20 19.61 -17.13
C LYS A 241 4.04 18.64 -17.40
N TYR A 242 4.34 17.34 -17.49
CA TYR A 242 3.31 16.32 -17.74
C TYR A 242 2.26 16.28 -16.61
N LEU A 243 2.66 16.56 -15.37
CA LEU A 243 1.77 16.57 -14.22
C LEU A 243 0.81 17.75 -14.28
N LYS A 244 1.31 18.93 -14.66
CA LYS A 244 0.46 20.10 -14.96
C LYS A 244 -0.51 19.83 -16.10
N ASP A 245 -0.05 19.14 -17.14
CA ASP A 245 -0.90 18.77 -18.27
C ASP A 245 -2.03 17.82 -17.84
N LYS A 246 -1.76 16.87 -16.95
CA LYS A 246 -2.79 16.00 -16.35
C LYS A 246 -3.76 16.75 -15.45
N ALA A 247 -3.28 17.65 -14.61
CA ALA A 247 -4.18 18.50 -13.82
C ALA A 247 -5.09 19.34 -14.71
N ARG A 248 -4.56 19.90 -15.81
CA ARG A 248 -5.34 20.68 -16.78
C ARG A 248 -6.36 19.82 -17.55
N GLU A 249 -6.02 18.57 -17.87
CA GLU A 249 -6.95 17.60 -18.48
C GLU A 249 -8.15 17.36 -17.56
N ILE A 250 -7.92 17.13 -16.25
CA ILE A 250 -8.98 16.94 -15.26
C ILE A 250 -9.89 18.18 -15.19
N LEU A 251 -9.30 19.36 -15.05
CA LEU A 251 -10.03 20.63 -14.92
C LEU A 251 -10.87 20.97 -16.16
N ARG A 252 -10.37 20.63 -17.35
CA ARG A 252 -11.11 20.84 -18.61
C ARG A 252 -12.23 19.82 -18.80
N LEU A 253 -11.99 18.55 -18.45
CA LEU A 253 -12.94 17.47 -18.63
C LEU A 253 -14.26 17.73 -17.90
N HIS A 254 -14.18 18.35 -16.71
CA HIS A 254 -15.32 18.60 -15.83
C HIS A 254 -15.57 20.09 -15.59
N PHE A 255 -15.14 20.95 -16.51
CA PHE A 255 -15.27 22.41 -16.37
C PHE A 255 -16.71 22.85 -16.12
N GLU A 256 -17.68 22.31 -16.87
CA GLU A 256 -19.08 22.70 -16.75
C GLU A 256 -19.66 22.46 -15.35
N GLU A 257 -19.19 21.42 -14.65
CA GLU A 257 -19.63 21.08 -13.29
C GLU A 257 -19.00 21.99 -12.23
N TRP A 258 -17.88 22.64 -12.55
CA TRP A 258 -17.07 23.39 -11.59
C TRP A 258 -16.99 24.90 -11.88
N LYS A 259 -17.46 25.37 -13.04
CA LYS A 259 -17.34 26.77 -13.50
C LYS A 259 -17.95 27.80 -12.53
N ASP A 260 -19.02 27.42 -11.83
CA ASP A 260 -19.72 28.28 -10.87
C ASP A 260 -19.12 28.18 -9.46
N SER A 261 -18.09 27.35 -9.28
CA SER A 261 -17.42 27.21 -7.99
C SER A 261 -16.46 28.38 -7.73
N PRO A 262 -16.26 28.76 -6.45
CA PRO A 262 -15.31 29.81 -6.08
C PRO A 262 -13.87 29.53 -6.54
N CYS A 263 -13.52 28.28 -6.89
CA CYS A 263 -12.20 27.89 -7.36
C CYS A 263 -11.83 28.49 -8.74
N PHE A 264 -12.82 28.90 -9.54
CA PHE A 264 -12.62 29.53 -10.86
C PHE A 264 -13.00 31.02 -10.89
N GLY A 265 -13.63 31.54 -9.83
CA GLY A 265 -14.13 32.92 -9.75
C GLY A 265 -13.08 34.02 -9.56
N GLY A 266 -11.78 33.69 -9.64
CA GLY A 266 -10.68 34.65 -9.50
C GLY A 266 -10.24 35.34 -10.79
N SER A 267 -10.85 35.01 -11.94
CA SER A 267 -10.48 35.56 -13.26
C SER A 267 -11.66 36.26 -13.94
N GLN A 268 -12.33 37.16 -13.22
CA GLN A 268 -13.03 38.30 -13.83
C GLN A 268 -12.20 39.55 -13.55
N GLY A 269 -11.29 39.89 -14.47
CA GLY A 269 -10.42 41.05 -14.32
C GLY A 269 -9.15 41.02 -15.16
N ILE A 270 -9.29 40.86 -16.48
CA ILE A 270 -8.42 41.46 -17.50
C ILE A 270 -9.33 42.00 -18.60
#